data_AF-A0A2Z3J7E1-F1
#
_entry.id   AF-A0A2Z3J7E1-F1
#
_cell.length_a   1.000
_cell.length_b   1.000
_cell.length_c   1.000
_cell.angle_alpha   90.00
_cell.angle_beta   90.00
_cell.angle_gamma   90.00
#
_symmetry.space_group_name_H-M   'P 1'
#
loop_
_entity.id
_entity.type
_entity.pdbx_description
1 polymer ?
#
loop_
_entity_poly.entity_id
_entity_poly.type
_entity_poly.pdbx_seq_one_letter_code
_entity_poly.pdbx_strand_id
1 'polypeptide(L)'
;MRRARRALSLPDHAEDRARLALHRMERSLVRARLERPNLLPDADYQNLRYAIGLARLGRFRPFNQPDGSEVDIDMAPVLPLRDWLLNHLHDPLRLPSPVEDKLAIAREAAGVARSRAARVRAALLDTHRDDFDAAALDREAGQRALVVVAGGGGGGGYVYAGAFACLAEAGLVPDYIVGNSMGAILGLMRAQHRYADIDEHIDFAAGLKKSDIYSAARRRRSEFCLGGLFHLHLTALHQRFATGNLRRPLRLDELDIPLDVIVAGLKRHSYERLSPEIRAGEARAARLLPLPVRVASRLTRILQFFRSDMVVPIVLGRDTTTRSLHAVDAAGFSAAVPSILQYEPGARAGSTREILSHLMAYHELVALVDGGVADNVPTRAAWRGVAAGRAGGTRNGYYLAFDCFLPHVDPKNLWLWPITQTVQRQMRVNRVYADTMVRFQRTLSPTNLVPGRAGLELAVAWGRQAMQEKLPEVRAMLAPATLDAAPGAR
;
A
#
# COMPACT_ATOMS: atom_id res chain seq x y z
N MET A 1 6.23 13.00 -31.69
CA MET A 1 5.93 13.70 -30.41
C MET A 1 4.43 13.95 -30.12
N ARG A 2 3.50 13.08 -30.53
CA ARG A 2 2.06 13.16 -30.12
C ARG A 2 1.46 11.85 -29.59
N ARG A 3 2.27 10.78 -29.45
CA ARG A 3 1.83 9.44 -28.99
C ARG A 3 2.05 9.13 -27.51
N ALA A 4 2.69 10.01 -26.73
CA ALA A 4 2.97 9.79 -25.31
C ALA A 4 1.88 10.33 -24.34
N ARG A 5 0.81 10.95 -24.85
CA ARG A 5 -0.30 11.46 -24.00
C ARG A 5 -1.38 10.42 -23.67
N ARG A 6 -1.23 9.16 -24.08
CA ARG A 6 -2.26 8.11 -23.91
C ARG A 6 -2.11 7.24 -22.65
N ALA A 7 -1.14 7.51 -21.76
CA ALA A 7 -0.91 6.70 -20.56
C ALA A 7 -1.56 7.26 -19.25
N LEU A 8 -2.42 8.27 -19.35
CA LEU A 8 -3.16 8.84 -18.20
C LEU A 8 -4.63 9.13 -18.58
N SER A 9 -5.24 8.34 -19.47
CA SER A 9 -6.71 8.32 -19.51
C SER A 9 -7.17 7.67 -18.22
N LEU A 10 -7.50 8.49 -17.23
CA LEU A 10 -8.23 8.07 -16.04
C LEU A 10 -9.46 7.29 -16.52
N PRO A 11 -9.62 6.00 -16.14
CA PRO A 11 -10.89 5.31 -16.32
C PRO A 11 -11.99 6.14 -15.64
N ASP A 12 -13.15 6.12 -16.28
CA ASP A 12 -14.31 6.94 -15.95
C ASP A 12 -14.63 6.88 -14.44
N HIS A 13 -14.75 8.03 -13.79
CA HIS A 13 -14.95 8.13 -12.34
C HIS A 13 -16.16 7.32 -11.84
N ALA A 14 -17.12 7.02 -12.71
CA ALA A 14 -18.28 6.18 -12.41
C ALA A 14 -17.93 4.69 -12.25
N GLU A 15 -17.09 4.14 -13.13
CA GLU A 15 -16.74 2.72 -13.10
C GLU A 15 -15.89 2.37 -11.88
N ASP A 16 -14.92 3.22 -11.54
CA ASP A 16 -14.11 3.07 -10.33
C ASP A 16 -14.98 3.11 -9.07
N ARG A 17 -16.01 3.98 -9.04
CA ARG A 17 -16.98 4.03 -7.93
C ARG A 17 -17.78 2.73 -7.83
N ALA A 18 -18.24 2.18 -8.95
CA ALA A 18 -18.98 0.92 -8.97
C ALA A 18 -18.13 -0.25 -8.48
N ARG A 19 -16.88 -0.37 -8.95
CA ARG A 19 -15.94 -1.41 -8.49
C ARG A 19 -15.59 -1.28 -7.01
N LEU A 20 -15.45 -0.03 -6.52
CA LEU A 20 -15.23 0.24 -5.10
C LEU A 20 -16.46 -0.12 -4.25
N ALA A 21 -17.66 0.16 -4.74
CA ALA A 21 -18.90 -0.21 -4.08
C ALA A 21 -19.02 -1.73 -3.93
N LEU A 22 -18.75 -2.49 -5.00
CA LEU A 22 -18.75 -3.96 -5.00
C LEU A 22 -17.74 -4.55 -4.01
N HIS A 23 -16.52 -4.02 -3.93
CA HIS A 23 -15.54 -4.43 -2.91
C HIS A 23 -16.08 -4.27 -1.48
N ARG A 24 -16.70 -3.13 -1.21
CA ARG A 24 -17.25 -2.83 0.11
C ARG A 24 -18.44 -3.72 0.45
N MET A 25 -19.26 -4.07 -0.54
CA MET A 25 -20.36 -5.03 -0.40
C MET A 25 -19.82 -6.42 -0.05
N GLU A 26 -18.85 -6.92 -0.81
CA GLU A 26 -18.22 -8.23 -0.52
C GLU A 26 -17.66 -8.27 0.89
N ARG A 27 -16.87 -7.26 1.27
CA ARG A 27 -16.32 -7.18 2.63
C ARG A 27 -17.40 -7.23 3.70
N SER A 28 -18.50 -6.51 3.50
CA SER A 28 -19.62 -6.49 4.45
C SER A 28 -20.27 -7.87 4.56
N LEU A 29 -20.48 -8.55 3.42
CA LEU A 29 -20.99 -9.92 3.35
C LEU A 29 -20.07 -10.90 4.09
N VAL A 30 -18.75 -10.84 3.85
CA VAL A 30 -17.78 -11.73 4.51
C VAL A 30 -17.77 -11.52 6.02
N ARG A 31 -17.76 -10.26 6.49
CA ARG A 31 -17.81 -9.96 7.93
C ARG A 31 -19.11 -10.46 8.58
N ALA A 32 -20.24 -10.20 7.94
CA ALA A 32 -21.54 -10.69 8.40
C ALA A 32 -21.55 -12.23 8.51
N ARG A 33 -21.03 -12.91 7.47
CA ARG A 33 -20.95 -14.37 7.42
C ARG A 33 -20.01 -14.97 8.48
N LEU A 34 -18.92 -14.28 8.81
CA LEU A 34 -18.02 -14.70 9.89
C LEU A 34 -18.67 -14.57 11.27
N GLU A 35 -19.48 -13.54 11.48
CA GLU A 35 -20.16 -13.30 12.76
C GLU A 35 -21.35 -14.25 12.98
N ARG A 36 -22.03 -14.65 11.90
CA ARG A 36 -23.18 -15.56 11.92
C ARG A 36 -23.08 -16.62 10.81
N PRO A 37 -22.23 -17.66 11.00
CA PRO A 37 -21.94 -18.61 9.93
C PRO A 37 -23.14 -19.44 9.47
N ASN A 38 -24.12 -19.68 10.33
CA ASN A 38 -25.22 -20.60 10.02
C ASN A 38 -26.39 -19.93 9.26
N LEU A 39 -26.37 -18.61 9.07
CA LEU A 39 -27.51 -17.88 8.49
C LEU A 39 -27.47 -17.79 6.95
N LEU A 40 -26.32 -18.08 6.33
CA LEU A 40 -26.16 -18.11 4.88
C LEU A 40 -25.44 -19.41 4.50
N PRO A 41 -26.09 -20.34 3.77
CA PRO A 41 -25.47 -21.57 3.30
C PRO A 41 -24.16 -21.29 2.55
N ASP A 42 -23.19 -22.20 2.67
CA ASP A 42 -21.86 -21.99 2.06
C ASP A 42 -21.95 -21.83 0.54
N ALA A 43 -22.75 -22.65 -0.15
CA ALA A 43 -23.02 -22.52 -1.57
C ALA A 43 -23.50 -21.10 -1.96
N ASP A 44 -24.49 -20.55 -1.24
CA ASP A 44 -25.01 -19.21 -1.50
C ASP A 44 -23.94 -18.13 -1.26
N TYR A 45 -23.16 -18.29 -0.18
CA TYR A 45 -22.04 -17.42 0.14
C TYR A 45 -20.96 -17.41 -0.96
N GLN A 46 -20.55 -18.58 -1.45
CA GLN A 46 -19.56 -18.68 -2.53
C GLN A 46 -20.11 -18.09 -3.84
N ASN A 47 -21.35 -18.42 -4.20
CA ASN A 47 -21.99 -17.92 -5.42
C ASN A 47 -22.10 -16.39 -5.42
N LEU A 48 -22.48 -15.77 -4.30
CA LEU A 48 -22.53 -14.31 -4.16
C LEU A 48 -21.13 -13.69 -4.30
N ARG A 49 -20.12 -14.24 -3.63
CA ARG A 49 -18.74 -13.74 -3.72
C ARG A 49 -18.17 -13.87 -5.12
N TYR A 50 -18.47 -14.96 -5.82
CA TYR A 50 -18.10 -15.16 -7.22
C TYR A 50 -18.81 -14.15 -8.12
N ALA A 51 -20.13 -13.98 -7.96
CA ALA A 51 -20.91 -13.01 -8.74
C ALA A 51 -20.41 -11.57 -8.56
N ILE A 52 -20.06 -11.17 -7.34
CA ILE A 52 -19.45 -9.87 -7.05
C ILE A 52 -18.08 -9.74 -7.74
N GLY A 53 -17.25 -10.78 -7.70
CA GLY A 53 -15.96 -10.81 -8.39
C GLY A 53 -16.11 -10.68 -9.91
N LEU A 54 -17.02 -11.43 -10.50
CA LEU A 54 -17.33 -11.39 -11.94
C LEU A 54 -17.83 -10.01 -12.37
N ALA A 55 -18.69 -9.37 -11.56
CA ALA A 55 -19.18 -8.02 -11.79
C ALA A 55 -18.09 -6.93 -11.73
N ARG A 56 -16.93 -7.23 -11.12
CA ARG A 56 -15.78 -6.32 -11.03
C ARG A 56 -14.79 -6.46 -12.18
N LEU A 57 -15.00 -7.42 -13.07
CA LEU A 57 -14.14 -7.63 -14.24
C LEU A 57 -14.04 -6.37 -15.11
N GLY A 58 -12.91 -6.30 -15.82
CA GLY A 58 -12.58 -5.22 -16.74
C GLY A 58 -11.46 -5.67 -17.67
N ARG A 59 -10.21 -5.53 -17.23
CA ARG A 59 -9.05 -6.03 -17.95
C ARG A 59 -8.23 -6.90 -17.02
N PHE A 60 -7.69 -8.04 -17.41
CA PHE A 60 -6.76 -8.79 -16.57
C PHE A 60 -5.74 -9.58 -17.40
N ARG A 61 -4.66 -10.08 -16.76
CA ARG A 61 -3.76 -11.05 -17.39
C ARG A 61 -4.12 -12.45 -16.91
N PRO A 62 -4.40 -13.40 -17.81
CA PRO A 62 -4.61 -14.81 -17.44
C PRO A 62 -3.43 -15.36 -16.66
N PHE A 63 -3.67 -15.99 -15.52
CA PHE A 63 -2.58 -16.42 -14.64
C PHE A 63 -1.68 -17.50 -15.23
N ASN A 64 -2.24 -18.31 -16.14
CA ASN A 64 -1.57 -19.37 -16.89
C ASN A 64 -0.75 -18.82 -18.07
N GLN A 65 -0.81 -17.50 -18.31
CA GLN A 65 -0.06 -16.80 -19.34
C GLN A 65 0.68 -15.58 -18.74
N PRO A 66 1.67 -15.79 -17.86
CA PRO A 66 2.34 -14.70 -17.13
C PRO A 66 3.07 -13.71 -18.06
N ASP A 67 3.57 -14.18 -19.20
CA ASP A 67 4.23 -13.36 -20.24
C ASP A 67 3.24 -12.87 -21.31
N GLY A 68 1.96 -13.25 -21.20
CA GLY A 68 0.89 -12.88 -22.12
C GLY A 68 0.48 -11.41 -22.01
N SER A 69 -0.20 -10.94 -23.06
CA SER A 69 -0.86 -9.63 -23.04
C SER A 69 -2.03 -9.62 -22.07
N GLU A 70 -2.38 -8.42 -21.59
CA GLU A 70 -3.63 -8.25 -20.85
C GLU A 70 -4.82 -8.37 -21.81
N VAL A 71 -5.90 -8.99 -21.33
CA VAL A 71 -7.14 -9.18 -22.08
C VAL A 71 -8.17 -8.16 -21.58
N ASP A 72 -8.74 -7.39 -22.50
CA ASP A 72 -9.89 -6.51 -22.24
C ASP A 72 -11.18 -7.33 -22.35
N ILE A 73 -11.98 -7.35 -21.28
CA ILE A 73 -13.20 -8.17 -21.19
C ILE A 73 -14.37 -7.47 -21.87
N ASP A 74 -15.16 -8.26 -22.60
CA ASP A 74 -16.45 -7.82 -23.11
C ASP A 74 -17.37 -7.45 -21.95
N MET A 75 -17.65 -6.15 -21.85
CA MET A 75 -18.45 -5.59 -20.77
C MET A 75 -19.96 -5.78 -20.99
N ALA A 76 -20.41 -6.12 -22.20
CA ALA A 76 -21.83 -6.30 -22.51
C ALA A 76 -22.54 -7.31 -21.58
N PRO A 77 -22.00 -8.51 -21.30
CA PRO A 77 -22.60 -9.42 -20.32
C PRO A 77 -22.35 -9.00 -18.86
N VAL A 78 -21.25 -8.30 -18.57
CA VAL A 78 -20.84 -7.95 -17.19
C VAL A 78 -21.68 -6.80 -16.61
N LEU A 79 -21.98 -5.77 -17.40
CA LEU A 79 -22.67 -4.56 -16.92
C LEU A 79 -24.07 -4.86 -16.34
N PRO A 80 -24.94 -5.67 -16.98
CA PRO A 80 -26.24 -6.00 -16.39
C PRO A 80 -26.16 -6.76 -15.05
N LEU A 81 -25.14 -7.60 -14.87
CA LEU A 81 -24.91 -8.26 -13.57
C LEU A 81 -24.47 -7.25 -12.52
N ARG A 82 -23.53 -6.37 -12.87
CA ARG A 82 -23.04 -5.29 -12.01
C ARG A 82 -24.18 -4.38 -11.55
N ASP A 83 -25.00 -3.91 -12.47
CA ASP A 83 -26.14 -3.03 -12.18
C ASP A 83 -27.16 -3.73 -11.29
N TRP A 84 -27.46 -5.01 -11.57
CA TRP A 84 -28.38 -5.77 -10.74
C TRP A 84 -27.85 -5.92 -9.30
N LEU A 85 -26.58 -6.30 -9.12
CA LEU A 85 -25.98 -6.42 -7.79
C LEU A 85 -25.99 -5.08 -7.03
N LEU A 86 -25.64 -3.99 -7.70
CA LEU A 86 -25.64 -2.66 -7.08
C LEU A 86 -27.07 -2.27 -6.67
N ASN A 87 -28.05 -2.43 -7.55
CA ASN A 87 -29.43 -2.02 -7.27
C ASN A 87 -30.09 -2.85 -6.14
N HIS A 88 -29.71 -4.12 -5.97
CA HIS A 88 -30.38 -5.02 -5.01
C HIS A 88 -29.61 -5.23 -3.72
N LEU A 89 -28.27 -5.12 -3.74
CA LEU A 89 -27.42 -5.49 -2.60
C LEU A 89 -26.56 -4.34 -2.08
N HIS A 90 -26.41 -3.23 -2.81
CA HIS A 90 -25.54 -2.14 -2.36
C HIS A 90 -25.97 -1.55 -1.02
N ASP A 91 -27.20 -1.03 -0.94
CA ASP A 91 -27.67 -0.37 0.27
C ASP A 91 -27.85 -1.36 1.44
N PRO A 92 -28.49 -2.53 1.25
CA PRO A 92 -28.63 -3.53 2.32
C PRO A 92 -27.31 -3.96 2.95
N LEU A 93 -26.27 -4.22 2.13
CA LEU A 93 -24.98 -4.66 2.65
C LEU A 93 -24.16 -3.51 3.22
N ARG A 94 -24.35 -2.28 2.73
CA ARG A 94 -23.46 -1.15 3.10
C ARG A 94 -23.99 -0.30 4.25
N LEU A 95 -25.31 -0.24 4.45
CA LEU A 95 -25.89 0.53 5.55
C LEU A 95 -25.64 -0.15 6.90
N PRO A 96 -25.65 0.61 8.01
CA PRO A 96 -25.66 0.04 9.35
C PRO A 96 -27.01 -0.64 9.58
N SER A 97 -27.03 -1.97 9.49
CA SER A 97 -28.19 -2.82 9.79
C SER A 97 -27.70 -4.06 10.56
N PRO A 98 -28.59 -4.71 11.34
CA PRO A 98 -28.31 -6.00 11.97
C PRO A 98 -27.71 -7.01 10.98
N VAL A 99 -26.82 -7.87 11.49
CA VAL A 99 -26.12 -8.86 10.67
C VAL A 99 -27.10 -9.87 10.07
N GLU A 100 -28.12 -10.22 10.85
CA GLU A 100 -29.21 -11.12 10.49
C GLU A 100 -29.95 -10.61 9.24
N ASP A 101 -30.30 -9.32 9.19
CA ASP A 101 -31.00 -8.70 8.06
C ASP A 101 -30.14 -8.72 6.79
N LYS A 102 -28.83 -8.43 6.93
CA LYS A 102 -27.88 -8.47 5.81
C LYS A 102 -27.81 -9.86 5.19
N LEU A 103 -27.73 -10.89 6.04
CA LEU A 103 -27.62 -12.27 5.58
C LEU A 103 -28.94 -12.80 5.03
N ALA A 104 -30.08 -12.40 5.58
CA ALA A 104 -31.40 -12.74 5.03
C ALA A 104 -31.55 -12.21 3.59
N ILE A 105 -31.26 -10.93 3.37
CA ILE A 105 -31.32 -10.30 2.03
C ILE A 105 -30.30 -10.96 1.08
N ALA A 106 -29.08 -11.23 1.55
CA ALA A 106 -28.07 -11.92 0.76
C ALA A 106 -28.57 -13.32 0.32
N ARG A 107 -29.17 -14.08 1.24
CA ARG A 107 -29.73 -15.41 0.97
C ARG A 107 -30.83 -15.37 -0.08
N GLU A 108 -31.76 -14.42 0.03
CA GLU A 108 -32.83 -14.23 -0.96
C GLU A 108 -32.30 -13.89 -2.36
N ALA A 109 -31.23 -13.09 -2.43
CA ALA A 109 -30.61 -12.70 -3.69
C ALA A 109 -29.71 -13.79 -4.30
N ALA A 110 -29.25 -14.77 -3.52
CA ALA A 110 -28.21 -15.72 -3.93
C ALA A 110 -28.59 -16.54 -5.18
N GLY A 111 -29.82 -17.04 -5.25
CA GLY A 111 -30.29 -17.82 -6.39
C GLY A 111 -30.30 -17.03 -7.70
N VAL A 112 -30.74 -15.77 -7.67
CA VAL A 112 -30.76 -14.89 -8.84
C VAL A 112 -29.33 -14.47 -9.22
N ALA A 113 -28.49 -14.14 -8.24
CA ALA A 113 -27.09 -13.79 -8.45
C ALA A 113 -26.34 -14.95 -9.12
N ARG A 114 -26.52 -16.19 -8.65
CA ARG A 114 -25.95 -17.41 -9.23
C ARG A 114 -26.36 -17.58 -10.69
N SER A 115 -27.65 -17.54 -11.00
CA SER A 115 -28.16 -17.74 -12.36
C SER A 115 -27.65 -16.67 -13.32
N ARG A 116 -27.55 -15.41 -12.87
CA ARG A 116 -26.96 -14.32 -13.66
C ARG A 116 -25.46 -14.53 -13.87
N ALA A 117 -24.71 -14.86 -12.82
CA ALA A 117 -23.27 -15.11 -12.90
C ALA A 117 -22.94 -16.28 -13.83
N ALA A 118 -23.71 -17.37 -13.79
CA ALA A 118 -23.54 -18.51 -14.70
C ALA A 118 -23.70 -18.13 -16.17
N ARG A 119 -24.71 -17.31 -16.50
CA ARG A 119 -24.92 -16.79 -17.86
C ARG A 119 -23.77 -15.89 -18.32
N VAL A 120 -23.31 -14.98 -17.44
CA VAL A 120 -22.18 -14.09 -17.76
C VAL A 120 -20.91 -14.90 -17.97
N ARG A 121 -20.61 -15.86 -17.09
CA ARG A 121 -19.46 -16.73 -17.22
C ARG A 121 -19.47 -17.50 -18.54
N ALA A 122 -20.61 -18.09 -18.91
CA ALA A 122 -20.75 -18.82 -20.18
C ALA A 122 -20.55 -17.91 -21.40
N ALA A 123 -21.16 -16.72 -21.40
CA ALA A 123 -21.00 -15.74 -22.47
C ALA A 123 -19.53 -15.27 -22.62
N LEU A 124 -18.85 -15.00 -21.50
CA LEU A 124 -17.44 -14.59 -21.53
C LEU A 124 -16.53 -15.70 -22.08
N LEU A 125 -16.77 -16.96 -21.72
CA LEU A 125 -15.97 -18.08 -22.23
C LEU A 125 -16.21 -18.35 -23.71
N ASP A 126 -17.41 -18.08 -24.22
CA ASP A 126 -17.71 -18.18 -25.65
C ASP A 126 -17.03 -17.04 -26.43
N THR A 127 -17.19 -15.79 -25.98
CA THR A 127 -16.60 -14.61 -26.61
C THR A 127 -15.06 -14.60 -26.57
N HIS A 128 -14.47 -15.02 -25.45
CA HIS A 128 -13.02 -14.97 -25.20
C HIS A 128 -12.35 -16.35 -25.25
N ARG A 129 -12.93 -17.32 -25.98
CA ARG A 129 -12.42 -18.69 -26.06
C ARG A 129 -10.96 -18.80 -26.49
N ASP A 130 -10.48 -17.82 -27.27
CA ASP A 130 -9.13 -17.76 -27.82
C ASP A 130 -8.16 -16.94 -26.93
N ASP A 131 -8.68 -16.23 -25.92
CA ASP A 131 -7.89 -15.37 -25.03
C ASP A 131 -7.56 -16.07 -23.70
N PHE A 132 -8.52 -16.78 -23.09
CA PHE A 132 -8.36 -17.45 -21.80
C PHE A 132 -9.31 -18.63 -21.60
N ASP A 133 -8.93 -19.53 -20.68
CA ASP A 133 -9.74 -20.67 -20.30
C ASP A 133 -10.64 -20.40 -19.08
N ALA A 134 -11.50 -21.37 -18.78
CA ALA A 134 -12.39 -21.34 -17.63
C ALA A 134 -11.65 -21.14 -16.30
N ALA A 135 -10.50 -21.78 -16.13
CA ALA A 135 -9.71 -21.68 -14.91
C ALA A 135 -9.16 -20.27 -14.70
N ALA A 136 -8.70 -19.60 -15.76
CA ALA A 136 -8.22 -18.22 -15.71
C ALA A 136 -9.33 -17.23 -15.34
N LEU A 137 -10.51 -17.37 -15.95
CA LEU A 137 -11.68 -16.55 -15.61
C LEU A 137 -12.12 -16.77 -14.16
N ASP A 138 -12.23 -18.04 -13.75
CA ASP A 138 -12.68 -18.40 -12.41
C ASP A 138 -11.69 -17.94 -11.33
N ARG A 139 -10.38 -17.98 -11.62
CA ARG A 139 -9.36 -17.44 -10.72
C ARG A 139 -9.48 -15.93 -10.59
N GLU A 140 -9.64 -15.20 -11.70
CA GLU A 140 -9.78 -13.74 -11.65
C GLU A 140 -11.05 -13.31 -10.89
N ALA A 141 -12.17 -13.99 -11.11
CA ALA A 141 -13.43 -13.68 -10.42
C ALA A 141 -13.42 -14.16 -8.95
N GLY A 142 -12.84 -15.33 -8.68
CA GLY A 142 -12.97 -16.05 -7.42
C GLY A 142 -11.83 -15.85 -6.43
N GLN A 143 -10.63 -15.48 -6.87
CA GLN A 143 -9.45 -15.37 -6.02
C GLN A 143 -8.94 -13.93 -5.94
N ARG A 144 -8.66 -13.47 -4.72
CA ARG A 144 -8.18 -12.13 -4.44
C ARG A 144 -6.67 -12.17 -4.23
N ALA A 145 -5.93 -11.27 -4.87
CA ALA A 145 -4.53 -11.02 -4.58
C ALA A 145 -4.37 -10.29 -3.25
N LEU A 146 -3.49 -10.76 -2.37
CA LEU A 146 -3.20 -10.10 -1.10
C LEU A 146 -2.33 -8.87 -1.34
N VAL A 147 -2.90 -7.69 -1.13
CA VAL A 147 -2.20 -6.41 -1.24
C VAL A 147 -1.95 -5.84 0.15
N VAL A 148 -0.69 -5.70 0.53
CA VAL A 148 -0.31 -5.09 1.81
C VAL A 148 0.09 -3.64 1.62
N VAL A 149 -0.53 -2.74 2.39
CA VAL A 149 -0.25 -1.31 2.38
C VAL A 149 0.36 -0.91 3.72
N ALA A 150 1.66 -0.67 3.75
CA ALA A 150 2.40 -0.34 4.97
C ALA A 150 2.65 1.17 5.06
N GLY A 151 2.00 1.84 6.02
CA GLY A 151 2.11 3.28 6.18
C GLY A 151 3.41 3.77 6.82
N GLY A 152 3.60 5.08 6.85
CA GLY A 152 4.71 5.72 7.58
C GLY A 152 4.44 5.83 9.09
N GLY A 153 5.50 6.12 9.86
CA GLY A 153 5.39 6.31 11.31
C GLY A 153 6.69 6.19 12.11
N GLY A 154 7.86 6.20 11.45
CA GLY A 154 9.16 6.08 12.10
C GLY A 154 9.29 4.81 12.95
N GLY A 155 9.81 4.94 14.16
CA GLY A 155 10.00 3.82 15.10
C GLY A 155 8.71 3.06 15.43
N GLY A 156 7.54 3.69 15.29
CA GLY A 156 6.26 3.00 15.47
C GLY A 156 6.01 1.87 14.45
N GLY A 157 6.66 1.93 13.28
CA GLY A 157 6.48 0.99 12.19
C GLY A 157 7.03 -0.41 12.45
N TYR A 158 7.89 -0.62 13.45
CA TYR A 158 8.45 -1.95 13.75
C TYR A 158 7.38 -3.01 14.08
N VAL A 159 6.17 -2.59 14.47
CA VAL A 159 5.02 -3.49 14.64
C VAL A 159 4.63 -4.22 13.33
N TYR A 160 4.94 -3.65 12.17
CA TYR A 160 4.63 -4.30 10.89
C TYR A 160 5.45 -5.58 10.68
N ALA A 161 6.64 -5.69 11.28
CA ALA A 161 7.41 -6.94 11.23
C ALA A 161 6.62 -8.08 11.90
N GLY A 162 5.99 -7.82 13.05
CA GLY A 162 5.10 -8.79 13.69
C GLY A 162 3.86 -9.14 12.86
N ALA A 163 3.28 -8.15 12.17
CA ALA A 163 2.15 -8.38 11.28
C ALA A 163 2.54 -9.25 10.06
N PHE A 164 3.68 -8.96 9.42
CA PHE A 164 4.21 -9.77 8.34
C PHE A 164 4.54 -11.19 8.79
N ALA A 165 5.09 -11.36 9.99
CA ALA A 165 5.39 -12.67 10.55
C ALA A 165 4.11 -13.50 10.75
N CYS A 166 3.08 -12.88 11.33
CA CYS A 166 1.78 -13.51 11.51
C CYS A 166 1.12 -13.91 10.17
N LEU A 167 1.29 -13.11 9.11
CA LEU A 167 0.81 -13.47 7.78
C LEU A 167 1.60 -14.65 7.20
N ALA A 168 2.94 -14.63 7.32
CA ALA A 168 3.81 -15.69 6.81
C ALA A 168 3.53 -17.04 7.48
N GLU A 169 3.39 -17.07 8.81
CA GLU A 169 3.00 -18.27 9.58
C GLU A 169 1.63 -18.81 9.19
N ALA A 170 0.74 -17.95 8.73
CA ALA A 170 -0.56 -18.34 8.20
C ALA A 170 -0.54 -18.81 6.73
N GLY A 171 0.64 -18.86 6.10
CA GLY A 171 0.80 -19.18 4.68
C GLY A 171 0.33 -18.07 3.73
N LEU A 172 0.16 -16.85 4.24
CA LEU A 172 -0.34 -15.71 3.47
C LEU A 172 0.82 -14.84 3.00
N VAL A 173 1.21 -15.03 1.74
CA VAL A 173 2.26 -14.25 1.08
C VAL A 173 1.62 -13.09 0.30
N PRO A 174 2.08 -11.84 0.46
CA PRO A 174 1.59 -10.73 -0.35
C PRO A 174 1.92 -10.90 -1.83
N ASP A 175 0.96 -10.58 -2.69
CA ASP A 175 1.15 -10.50 -4.15
C ASP A 175 1.68 -9.13 -4.59
N TYR A 176 1.48 -8.12 -3.74
CA TYR A 176 1.87 -6.74 -4.00
C TYR A 176 1.99 -5.94 -2.70
N ILE A 177 3.02 -5.12 -2.57
CA ILE A 177 3.26 -4.28 -1.40
C ILE A 177 3.35 -2.81 -1.83
N VAL A 178 2.71 -1.93 -1.06
CA VAL A 178 2.90 -0.48 -1.17
C VAL A 178 3.37 0.07 0.16
N GLY A 179 4.53 0.72 0.18
CA GLY A 179 5.16 1.20 1.40
C GLY A 179 5.39 2.71 1.41
N ASN A 180 5.26 3.32 2.59
CA ASN A 180 5.69 4.70 2.86
C ASN A 180 6.62 4.74 4.07
N SER A 181 7.74 5.48 3.98
CA SER A 181 8.69 5.70 5.08
C SER A 181 9.16 4.37 5.70
N MET A 182 8.99 4.17 7.01
CA MET A 182 9.30 2.89 7.66
C MET A 182 8.55 1.69 7.03
N GLY A 183 7.33 1.90 6.54
CA GLY A 183 6.58 0.88 5.79
C GLY A 183 7.23 0.51 4.45
N ALA A 184 7.95 1.43 3.80
CA ALA A 184 8.74 1.12 2.61
C ALA A 184 10.00 0.31 2.94
N ILE A 185 10.66 0.62 4.06
CA ILE A 185 11.84 -0.13 4.52
C ILE A 185 11.45 -1.57 4.90
N LEU A 186 10.42 -1.75 5.73
CA LEU A 186 9.96 -3.08 6.12
C LEU A 186 9.28 -3.83 4.95
N GLY A 187 8.59 -3.10 4.08
CA GLY A 187 8.05 -3.63 2.83
C GLY A 187 9.15 -4.15 1.90
N LEU A 188 10.29 -3.44 1.81
CA LEU A 188 11.46 -3.89 1.06
C LEU A 188 12.05 -5.19 1.63
N MET A 189 12.18 -5.29 2.96
CA MET A 189 12.59 -6.53 3.62
C MET A 189 11.66 -7.69 3.27
N ARG A 190 10.34 -7.47 3.39
CA ARG A 190 9.35 -8.49 3.05
C ARG A 190 9.33 -8.85 1.57
N ALA A 191 9.58 -7.89 0.69
CA ALA A 191 9.48 -8.03 -0.76
C ALA A 191 10.69 -8.73 -1.39
N GLN A 192 11.83 -8.75 -0.69
CA GLN A 192 13.07 -9.33 -1.18
C GLN A 192 12.88 -10.79 -1.61
N HIS A 193 12.28 -11.60 -0.73
CA HIS A 193 12.00 -13.00 -0.98
C HIS A 193 10.56 -13.35 -0.58
N ARG A 194 9.87 -14.14 -1.42
CA ARG A 194 8.49 -14.58 -1.12
C ARG A 194 8.37 -15.32 0.21
N TYR A 195 9.37 -16.12 0.54
CA TYR A 195 9.47 -16.95 1.75
C TYR A 195 10.67 -16.56 2.62
N ALA A 196 10.89 -15.26 2.85
CA ALA A 196 11.94 -14.78 3.75
C ALA A 196 11.69 -15.18 5.21
N ASP A 197 12.77 -15.48 5.94
CA ASP A 197 12.74 -15.63 7.39
C ASP A 197 12.70 -14.24 8.07
N ILE A 198 11.65 -14.01 8.84
CA ILE A 198 11.46 -12.73 9.54
C ILE A 198 12.45 -12.56 10.69
N ASP A 199 12.92 -13.65 11.30
CA ASP A 199 13.84 -13.57 12.43
C ASP A 199 15.20 -13.04 11.98
N GLU A 200 15.62 -13.38 10.75
CA GLU A 200 16.82 -12.82 10.13
C GLU A 200 16.74 -11.28 9.95
N HIS A 201 15.54 -10.78 9.64
CA HIS A 201 15.29 -9.34 9.53
C HIS A 201 15.30 -8.65 10.90
N ILE A 202 14.78 -9.32 11.94
CA ILE A 202 14.79 -8.81 13.32
C ILE A 202 16.23 -8.76 13.84
N ASP A 203 17.01 -9.81 13.64
CA ASP A 203 18.42 -9.86 14.07
C ASP A 203 19.28 -8.81 13.37
N PHE A 204 19.06 -8.60 12.06
CA PHE A 204 19.66 -7.51 11.34
C PHE A 204 19.33 -6.15 11.97
N ALA A 205 18.05 -5.87 12.23
CA ALA A 205 17.62 -4.61 12.83
C ALA A 205 18.17 -4.41 14.25
N ALA A 206 18.22 -5.48 15.05
CA ALA A 206 18.74 -5.46 16.42
C ALA A 206 20.25 -5.19 16.50
N GLY A 207 20.99 -5.52 15.43
CA GLY A 207 22.43 -5.26 15.32
C GLY A 207 22.80 -3.82 14.95
N LEU A 208 21.85 -3.00 14.49
CA LEU A 208 22.12 -1.64 14.03
C LEU A 208 22.36 -0.68 15.19
N LYS A 209 23.38 0.18 15.06
CA LYS A 209 23.63 1.29 15.98
C LYS A 209 23.11 2.59 15.40
N LYS A 210 22.86 3.58 16.26
CA LYS A 210 22.43 4.93 15.81
C LYS A 210 23.39 5.56 14.80
N SER A 211 24.70 5.34 14.96
CA SER A 211 25.73 5.82 14.03
C SER A 211 25.64 5.18 12.64
N ASP A 212 25.07 3.98 12.56
CA ASP A 212 24.95 3.23 11.32
C ASP A 212 23.75 3.71 10.48
N ILE A 213 22.79 4.38 11.14
CA ILE A 213 21.58 4.92 10.54
C ILE A 213 21.61 6.45 10.42
N TYR A 214 22.22 7.17 11.37
CA TYR A 214 22.21 8.64 11.38
C TYR A 214 23.56 9.26 11.72
N SER A 215 23.89 10.33 11.02
CA SER A 215 24.89 11.31 11.45
C SER A 215 24.32 12.71 11.38
N ALA A 216 24.94 13.68 12.07
CA ALA A 216 24.62 15.09 11.84
C ALA A 216 24.74 15.42 10.34
N ALA A 217 23.77 16.13 9.78
CA ALA A 217 23.79 16.51 8.38
C ALA A 217 24.98 17.46 8.13
N ARG A 218 25.86 17.09 7.18
CA ARG A 218 26.96 17.97 6.74
C ARG A 218 26.39 19.05 5.81
N ARG A 219 27.02 20.23 5.73
CA ARG A 219 26.60 21.36 4.88
C ARG A 219 26.69 21.11 3.35
N ARG A 220 26.72 19.84 2.91
CA ARG A 220 26.74 19.54 1.48
C ARG A 220 25.37 19.91 0.92
N ARG A 221 25.36 20.56 -0.24
CA ARG A 221 24.12 20.84 -0.98
C ARG A 221 23.46 19.50 -1.28
N SER A 222 22.23 19.33 -0.81
CA SER A 222 21.39 18.19 -1.21
C SER A 222 21.09 18.31 -2.70
N GLU A 223 21.16 17.21 -3.42
CA GLU A 223 20.89 17.15 -4.86
C GLU A 223 19.39 16.93 -5.09
N PHE A 224 18.78 16.01 -4.32
CA PHE A 224 17.40 15.58 -4.52
C PHE A 224 16.49 15.81 -3.31
N CYS A 225 17.03 15.94 -2.10
CA CYS A 225 16.24 16.11 -0.86
C CYS A 225 16.25 17.54 -0.31
N LEU A 226 15.37 17.80 0.67
CA LEU A 226 15.53 18.98 1.53
C LEU A 226 16.66 18.73 2.55
N GLY A 227 17.39 19.79 2.91
CA GLY A 227 18.38 19.72 3.98
C GLY A 227 17.75 19.35 5.32
N GLY A 228 18.35 18.38 6.00
CA GLY A 228 17.89 17.85 7.28
C GLY A 228 18.76 18.27 8.46
N LEU A 229 18.34 17.89 9.67
CA LEU A 229 19.20 17.91 10.87
C LEU A 229 20.19 16.75 10.85
N PHE A 230 19.75 15.61 10.32
CA PHE A 230 20.50 14.37 10.22
C PHE A 230 20.57 13.89 8.78
N HIS A 231 21.68 13.24 8.45
CA HIS A 231 21.80 12.42 7.26
C HIS A 231 21.39 10.99 7.60
N LEU A 232 20.51 10.41 6.80
CA LEU A 232 20.09 9.01 6.89
C LEU A 232 21.09 8.14 6.10
N HIS A 233 21.83 7.31 6.80
CA HIS A 233 22.71 6.29 6.25
C HIS A 233 21.93 4.98 6.10
N LEU A 234 21.96 4.41 4.90
CA LEU A 234 21.40 3.07 4.62
C LEU A 234 22.48 2.09 4.16
N THR A 235 23.74 2.33 4.53
CA THR A 235 24.89 1.53 4.06
C THR A 235 24.75 0.05 4.41
N ALA A 236 24.34 -0.28 5.64
CA ALA A 236 24.11 -1.67 6.05
C ALA A 236 22.99 -2.33 5.22
N LEU A 237 21.94 -1.57 4.90
CA LEU A 237 20.84 -2.05 4.06
C LEU A 237 21.29 -2.24 2.60
N HIS A 238 22.07 -1.30 2.04
CA HIS A 238 22.70 -1.46 0.73
C HIS A 238 23.61 -2.69 0.65
N GLN A 239 24.36 -2.98 1.71
CA GLN A 239 25.23 -4.16 1.77
C GLN A 239 24.43 -5.47 1.81
N ARG A 240 23.32 -5.49 2.55
CA ARG A 240 22.40 -6.63 2.65
C ARG A 240 21.65 -6.89 1.34
N PHE A 241 21.23 -5.82 0.67
CA PHE A 241 20.50 -5.86 -0.60
C PHE A 241 21.43 -5.76 -1.81
N ALA A 242 22.69 -6.14 -1.66
CA ALA A 242 23.62 -6.24 -2.77
C ALA A 242 23.48 -7.62 -3.43
N THR A 243 23.39 -7.66 -4.76
CA THR A 243 23.21 -8.89 -5.54
C THR A 243 24.36 -9.15 -6.51
N GLY A 244 24.54 -10.42 -6.88
CA GLY A 244 25.59 -10.90 -7.79
C GLY A 244 27.01 -10.81 -7.23
N ASN A 245 27.97 -11.36 -7.99
CA ASN A 245 29.38 -11.44 -7.57
C ASN A 245 30.03 -10.05 -7.35
N LEU A 246 29.57 -9.04 -8.09
CA LEU A 246 30.07 -7.67 -8.00
C LEU A 246 29.39 -6.84 -6.90
N ARG A 247 28.48 -7.44 -6.12
CA ARG A 247 27.72 -6.79 -5.04
C ARG A 247 27.08 -5.46 -5.50
N ARG A 248 26.39 -5.49 -6.64
CA ARG A 248 25.65 -4.32 -7.15
C ARG A 248 24.37 -4.10 -6.34
N PRO A 249 23.84 -2.86 -6.25
CA PRO A 249 22.56 -2.62 -5.61
C PRO A 249 21.41 -3.36 -6.32
N LEU A 250 20.49 -3.93 -5.54
CA LEU A 250 19.24 -4.52 -6.03
C LEU A 250 18.26 -3.44 -6.52
N ARG A 251 17.58 -3.69 -7.64
CA ARG A 251 16.55 -2.81 -8.20
C ARG A 251 15.14 -3.21 -7.77
N LEU A 252 14.18 -2.29 -7.90
CA LEU A 252 12.78 -2.55 -7.55
C LEU A 252 12.12 -3.63 -8.42
N ASP A 253 12.51 -3.77 -9.68
CA ASP A 253 12.00 -4.82 -10.57
C ASP A 253 12.62 -6.21 -10.36
N GLU A 254 13.60 -6.32 -9.47
CA GLU A 254 14.27 -7.58 -9.14
C GLU A 254 13.75 -8.18 -7.82
N LEU A 255 12.74 -7.56 -7.20
CA LEU A 255 12.10 -8.06 -5.99
C LEU A 255 11.09 -9.17 -6.34
N ASP A 256 11.06 -10.25 -5.54
CA ASP A 256 10.13 -11.37 -5.73
C ASP A 256 8.65 -10.95 -5.58
N ILE A 257 8.39 -9.95 -4.73
CA ILE A 257 7.08 -9.33 -4.58
C ILE A 257 7.19 -7.90 -5.10
N PRO A 258 6.34 -7.49 -6.06
CA PRO A 258 6.30 -6.11 -6.53
C PRO A 258 6.13 -5.14 -5.35
N LEU A 259 7.05 -4.18 -5.26
CA LEU A 259 7.02 -3.11 -4.26
C LEU A 259 6.87 -1.76 -4.96
N ASP A 260 5.88 -0.99 -4.52
CA ASP A 260 5.78 0.42 -4.84
C ASP A 260 6.10 1.26 -3.60
N VAL A 261 6.93 2.28 -3.79
CA VAL A 261 7.42 3.15 -2.72
C VAL A 261 6.87 4.55 -2.91
N ILE A 262 6.24 5.09 -1.88
CA ILE A 262 5.64 6.43 -1.92
C ILE A 262 6.64 7.49 -1.48
N VAL A 263 6.79 8.53 -2.28
CA VAL A 263 7.51 9.76 -1.94
C VAL A 263 6.64 10.96 -2.24
N ALA A 264 6.94 12.10 -1.62
CA ALA A 264 6.29 13.37 -1.94
C ALA A 264 7.27 14.27 -2.69
N GLY A 265 6.87 14.71 -3.88
CA GLY A 265 7.58 15.74 -4.62
C GLY A 265 7.14 17.14 -4.17
N LEU A 266 8.08 17.94 -3.70
CA LEU A 266 7.84 19.34 -3.34
C LEU A 266 7.91 20.22 -4.59
N LYS A 267 6.76 20.79 -4.97
CA LYS A 267 6.64 21.60 -6.19
C LYS A 267 7.44 22.88 -6.07
N ARG A 268 8.25 23.18 -7.09
CA ARG A 268 9.16 24.34 -7.12
C ARG A 268 8.43 25.65 -6.90
N HIS A 269 7.38 25.88 -7.69
CA HIS A 269 6.66 27.14 -7.65
C HIS A 269 6.02 27.42 -6.29
N SER A 270 5.41 26.41 -5.66
CA SER A 270 4.78 26.54 -4.35
C SER A 270 5.83 26.73 -3.25
N TYR A 271 6.96 26.03 -3.36
CA TYR A 271 8.06 26.17 -2.40
C TYR A 271 8.70 27.56 -2.43
N GLU A 272 8.94 28.12 -3.61
CA GLU A 272 9.58 29.44 -3.76
C GLU A 272 8.74 30.60 -3.19
N ARG A 273 7.42 30.41 -3.09
CA ARG A 273 6.49 31.36 -2.45
C ARG A 273 6.52 31.33 -0.92
N LEU A 274 7.14 30.32 -0.30
CA LEU A 274 7.28 30.27 1.14
C LEU A 274 8.23 31.39 1.62
N SER A 275 7.98 31.90 2.84
CA SER A 275 8.84 32.92 3.42
C SER A 275 10.29 32.43 3.50
N PRO A 276 11.29 33.32 3.35
CA PRO A 276 12.69 32.95 3.45
C PRO A 276 13.03 32.23 4.76
N GLU A 277 12.34 32.54 5.86
CA GLU A 277 12.54 31.90 7.18
C GLU A 277 12.14 30.42 7.20
N ILE A 278 11.08 30.08 6.47
CA ILE A 278 10.59 28.71 6.31
C ILE A 278 11.55 27.93 5.42
N ARG A 279 12.02 28.56 4.34
CA ARG A 279 12.99 27.97 3.39
C ARG A 279 14.40 27.87 3.98
N ALA A 280 14.77 28.78 4.87
CA ALA A 280 16.08 28.82 5.47
C ALA A 280 16.34 27.59 6.36
N GLY A 281 17.60 27.17 6.34
CA GLY A 281 18.13 26.20 7.30
C GLY A 281 18.03 26.71 8.74
N GLU A 282 18.60 25.95 9.66
CA GLU A 282 18.49 26.28 11.08
C GLU A 282 19.27 27.56 11.39
N ALA A 283 18.55 28.57 11.91
CA ALA A 283 19.12 29.83 12.36
C ALA A 283 20.25 29.57 13.37
N ARG A 284 21.29 30.42 13.34
CA ARG A 284 22.50 30.21 14.14
C ARG A 284 22.20 30.12 15.65
N ALA A 285 21.24 30.91 16.14
CA ALA A 285 20.76 30.89 17.53
C ALA A 285 20.01 29.60 17.90
N ALA A 286 19.22 29.04 16.98
CA ALA A 286 18.46 27.80 17.23
C ALA A 286 19.37 26.58 17.42
N ARG A 287 20.64 26.63 16.96
CA ARG A 287 21.62 25.55 17.16
C ARG A 287 22.08 25.38 18.60
N LEU A 288 21.94 26.44 19.42
CA LEU A 288 22.25 26.40 20.84
C LEU A 288 21.14 25.72 21.66
N LEU A 289 19.97 25.48 21.05
CA LEU A 289 18.86 24.81 21.71
C LEU A 289 19.15 23.30 21.87
N PRO A 290 18.62 22.67 22.93
CA PRO A 290 18.67 21.22 23.08
C PRO A 290 18.08 20.51 21.86
N LEU A 291 18.67 19.37 21.48
CA LEU A 291 18.26 18.60 20.30
C LEU A 291 16.74 18.30 20.23
N PRO A 292 16.07 17.90 21.33
CA PRO A 292 14.62 17.65 21.29
C PRO A 292 13.82 18.90 20.89
N VAL A 293 14.23 20.08 21.34
CA VAL A 293 13.57 21.36 21.01
C VAL A 293 13.78 21.70 19.54
N ARG A 294 15.00 21.48 19.01
CA ARG A 294 15.32 21.67 17.58
C ARG A 294 14.47 20.75 16.69
N VAL A 295 14.37 19.48 17.05
CA VAL A 295 13.55 18.48 16.35
C VAL A 295 12.06 18.90 16.38
N ALA A 296 11.54 19.28 17.55
CA ALA A 296 10.15 19.75 17.67
C ALA A 296 9.87 20.99 16.80
N SER A 297 10.76 22.00 16.84
CA SER A 297 10.65 23.21 16.01
C SER A 297 10.68 22.92 14.51
N ARG A 298 11.48 21.94 14.07
CA ARG A 298 11.51 21.53 12.66
C ARG A 298 10.27 20.74 12.27
N LEU A 299 9.77 19.90 13.16
CA LEU A 299 8.57 19.09 12.91
C LEU A 299 7.30 19.94 12.80
N THR A 300 7.17 21.06 13.53
CA THR A 300 6.04 21.98 13.32
C THR A 300 6.02 22.60 11.93
N ARG A 301 7.19 22.82 11.30
CA ARG A 301 7.29 23.31 9.91
C ARG A 301 6.76 22.29 8.90
N ILE A 302 6.78 20.99 9.22
CA ILE A 302 6.28 19.95 8.30
C ILE A 302 4.80 20.15 7.98
N LEU A 303 4.02 20.72 8.90
CA LEU A 303 2.58 21.02 8.68
C LEU A 303 2.34 21.84 7.42
N GLN A 304 3.30 22.68 7.01
CA GLN A 304 3.18 23.49 5.79
C GLN A 304 3.27 22.65 4.51
N PHE A 305 3.97 21.51 4.54
CA PHE A 305 4.11 20.61 3.40
C PHE A 305 2.91 19.67 3.21
N PHE A 306 1.99 19.58 4.18
CA PHE A 306 0.75 18.80 4.04
C PHE A 306 -0.29 19.44 3.12
N ARG A 307 -0.06 20.68 2.64
CA ARG A 307 -0.96 21.33 1.70
C ARG A 307 -0.87 20.67 0.32
N SER A 308 -2.01 20.36 -0.29
CA SER A 308 -2.07 19.68 -1.60
C SER A 308 -1.48 20.50 -2.77
N ASP A 309 -1.37 21.81 -2.62
CA ASP A 309 -0.71 22.68 -3.59
C ASP A 309 0.81 22.66 -3.44
N MET A 310 1.35 22.25 -2.29
CA MET A 310 2.79 22.18 -2.02
C MET A 310 3.44 20.91 -2.55
N VAL A 311 2.74 19.77 -2.43
CA VAL A 311 3.29 18.46 -2.74
C VAL A 311 2.50 17.71 -3.79
N VAL A 312 3.16 16.80 -4.49
CA VAL A 312 2.54 15.79 -5.35
C VAL A 312 3.00 14.40 -4.89
N PRO A 313 2.09 13.44 -4.67
CA PRO A 313 2.49 12.07 -4.37
C PRO A 313 3.08 11.42 -5.63
N ILE A 314 4.22 10.75 -5.45
CA ILE A 314 4.95 10.06 -6.52
C ILE A 314 5.14 8.61 -6.07
N VAL A 315 4.86 7.68 -6.99
CA VAL A 315 4.94 6.24 -6.74
C VAL A 315 6.15 5.69 -7.48
N LEU A 316 7.24 5.44 -6.76
CA LEU A 316 8.44 4.82 -7.31
C LEU A 316 8.21 3.30 -7.46
N GLY A 317 8.60 2.75 -8.61
CA GLY A 317 8.38 1.33 -8.96
C GLY A 317 7.11 1.07 -9.77
N ARG A 318 6.25 2.09 -9.98
CA ARG A 318 5.01 1.93 -10.74
C ARG A 318 5.26 1.79 -12.23
N ASP A 319 5.99 2.74 -12.80
CA ASP A 319 6.29 2.84 -14.23
C ASP A 319 7.61 2.14 -14.59
N THR A 320 7.83 1.93 -15.89
CA THR A 320 9.00 1.22 -16.41
C THR A 320 10.32 1.89 -16.05
N THR A 321 10.35 3.22 -15.93
CA THR A 321 11.56 3.97 -15.59
C THR A 321 11.87 3.82 -14.11
N THR A 322 10.91 4.09 -13.23
CA THR A 322 11.14 4.04 -11.78
C THR A 322 11.34 2.63 -11.24
N ARG A 323 10.89 1.58 -11.95
CA ARG A 323 11.22 0.18 -11.67
C ARG A 323 12.72 -0.12 -11.68
N SER A 324 13.50 0.65 -12.44
CA SER A 324 14.94 0.48 -12.54
C SER A 324 15.72 1.14 -11.38
N LEU A 325 15.03 1.83 -10.47
CA LEU A 325 15.65 2.45 -9.30
C LEU A 325 16.22 1.39 -8.36
N HIS A 326 17.35 1.69 -7.73
CA HIS A 326 17.84 0.89 -6.61
C HIS A 326 16.82 0.91 -5.47
N ALA A 327 16.45 -0.28 -4.99
CA ALA A 327 15.35 -0.44 -4.05
C ALA A 327 15.59 0.26 -2.70
N VAL A 328 16.82 0.19 -2.19
CA VAL A 328 17.23 0.88 -0.95
C VAL A 328 17.21 2.39 -1.13
N ASP A 329 17.60 2.92 -2.29
CA ASP A 329 17.53 4.37 -2.56
C ASP A 329 16.09 4.85 -2.55
N ALA A 330 15.17 4.13 -3.20
CA ALA A 330 13.74 4.46 -3.20
C ALA A 330 13.16 4.51 -1.77
N ALA A 331 13.46 3.49 -0.95
CA ALA A 331 13.05 3.46 0.45
C ALA A 331 13.69 4.60 1.27
N GLY A 332 14.95 4.96 1.01
CA GLY A 332 15.64 6.07 1.65
C GLY A 332 14.97 7.43 1.39
N PHE A 333 14.58 7.71 0.14
CA PHE A 333 13.80 8.91 -0.18
C PHE A 333 12.42 8.92 0.49
N SER A 334 11.77 7.76 0.57
CA SER A 334 10.48 7.59 1.25
C SER A 334 10.57 7.84 2.75
N ALA A 335 11.73 7.61 3.36
CA ALA A 335 12.00 7.86 4.78
C ALA A 335 12.66 9.23 5.07
N ALA A 336 12.85 10.07 4.06
CA ALA A 336 13.51 11.37 4.19
C ALA A 336 12.53 12.44 4.75
N VAL A 337 12.28 12.37 6.06
CA VAL A 337 11.37 13.28 6.78
C VAL A 337 11.81 14.74 6.57
N PRO A 338 10.96 15.60 5.97
CA PRO A 338 11.34 16.96 5.61
C PRO A 338 11.93 17.75 6.78
N SER A 339 13.06 18.44 6.56
CA SER A 339 13.79 19.21 7.58
C SER A 339 14.39 18.42 8.75
N ILE A 340 14.20 17.09 8.83
CA ILE A 340 14.74 16.23 9.88
C ILE A 340 15.77 15.27 9.31
N LEU A 341 15.36 14.43 8.37
CA LEU A 341 16.19 13.40 7.74
C LEU A 341 16.44 13.75 6.29
N GLN A 342 17.71 13.76 5.91
CA GLN A 342 18.16 13.93 4.54
C GLN A 342 18.75 12.62 4.06
N TYR A 343 18.27 12.13 2.91
CA TYR A 343 18.86 10.99 2.21
C TYR A 343 19.51 11.46 0.91
N GLU A 344 20.64 10.87 0.55
CA GLU A 344 21.27 11.08 -0.77
C GLU A 344 21.82 9.75 -1.30
N PRO A 345 21.67 9.46 -2.61
CA PRO A 345 22.22 8.26 -3.20
C PRO A 345 23.75 8.26 -3.14
N GLY A 346 24.32 7.09 -2.88
CA GLY A 346 25.77 6.89 -2.86
C GLY A 346 26.43 7.15 -4.22
N ALA A 347 27.78 7.16 -4.25
CA ALA A 347 28.55 7.43 -5.46
C ALA A 347 28.29 6.42 -6.61
N ARG A 348 27.90 5.17 -6.26
CA ARG A 348 27.61 4.10 -7.22
C ARG A 348 26.16 4.12 -7.76
N ALA A 349 25.38 5.13 -7.39
CA ALA A 349 23.96 5.21 -7.73
C ALA A 349 23.68 6.02 -9.01
N GLY A 350 24.51 5.84 -10.06
CA GLY A 350 24.43 6.63 -11.30
C GLY A 350 23.05 6.59 -11.96
N SER A 351 22.52 5.38 -12.19
CA SER A 351 21.18 5.17 -12.74
C SER A 351 20.07 5.78 -11.87
N THR A 352 20.15 5.61 -10.54
CA THR A 352 19.23 6.25 -9.60
C THR A 352 19.24 7.77 -9.78
N ARG A 353 20.42 8.41 -9.82
CA ARG A 353 20.56 9.86 -9.97
C ARG A 353 19.98 10.37 -11.28
N GLU A 354 20.20 9.66 -12.39
CA GLU A 354 19.63 10.01 -13.69
C GLU A 354 18.10 9.96 -13.68
N ILE A 355 17.52 8.86 -13.16
CA ILE A 355 16.06 8.69 -13.06
C ILE A 355 15.46 9.80 -12.20
N LEU A 356 16.07 10.09 -11.04
CA LEU A 356 15.58 11.13 -10.15
C LEU A 356 15.73 12.53 -10.75
N SER A 357 16.82 12.81 -11.46
CA SER A 357 17.00 14.10 -12.15
C SER A 357 15.91 14.33 -13.19
N HIS A 358 15.59 13.30 -13.98
CA HIS A 358 14.47 13.36 -14.93
C HIS A 358 13.15 13.59 -14.20
N LEU A 359 12.87 12.84 -13.14
CA LEU A 359 11.63 12.92 -12.38
C LEU A 359 11.45 14.31 -11.73
N MET A 360 12.53 14.88 -11.20
CA MET A 360 12.54 16.24 -10.65
C MET A 360 12.29 17.30 -11.71
N ALA A 361 12.88 17.17 -12.90
CA ALA A 361 12.63 18.10 -14.00
C ALA A 361 11.20 17.98 -14.53
N TYR A 362 10.73 16.75 -14.79
CA TYR A 362 9.40 16.48 -15.34
C TYR A 362 8.26 16.99 -14.46
N HIS A 363 8.39 16.85 -13.14
CA HIS A 363 7.39 17.32 -12.18
C HIS A 363 7.68 18.73 -11.62
N GLU A 364 8.72 19.42 -12.12
CA GLU A 364 9.16 20.74 -11.65
C GLU A 364 9.35 20.79 -10.12
N LEU A 365 10.12 19.85 -9.58
CA LEU A 365 10.32 19.68 -8.14
C LEU A 365 11.55 20.45 -7.64
N VAL A 366 11.51 20.87 -6.38
CA VAL A 366 12.68 21.37 -5.62
C VAL A 366 13.31 20.27 -4.78
N ALA A 367 12.52 19.33 -4.30
CA ALA A 367 13.01 18.21 -3.50
C ALA A 367 12.02 17.05 -3.50
N LEU A 368 12.54 15.86 -3.22
CA LEU A 368 11.79 14.69 -2.76
C LEU A 368 11.88 14.61 -1.24
N VAL A 369 10.76 14.29 -0.61
CA VAL A 369 10.63 14.12 0.84
C VAL A 369 9.75 12.92 1.16
N ASP A 370 9.71 12.55 2.44
CA ASP A 370 8.87 11.46 2.97
C ASP A 370 7.44 11.55 2.44
N GLY A 371 6.93 10.45 1.92
CA GLY A 371 5.60 10.38 1.30
C GLY A 371 4.46 10.63 2.29
N GLY A 372 4.71 10.57 3.60
CA GLY A 372 3.74 10.79 4.66
C GLY A 372 3.06 12.17 4.62
N VAL A 373 3.71 13.18 4.06
CA VAL A 373 3.10 14.51 3.87
C VAL A 373 2.06 14.54 2.74
N ALA A 374 2.09 13.57 1.83
CA ALA A 374 1.21 13.51 0.66
C ALA A 374 0.25 12.31 0.69
N ASP A 375 0.68 11.15 1.21
CA ASP A 375 -0.10 9.92 1.30
C ASP A 375 0.49 8.91 2.33
N ASN A 376 0.20 9.05 3.64
CA ASN A 376 0.88 8.27 4.69
C ASN A 376 0.57 6.77 4.72
N VAL A 377 -0.69 6.39 4.54
CA VAL A 377 -1.13 4.99 4.35
C VAL A 377 -1.76 4.92 2.95
N PRO A 378 -0.97 4.56 1.93
CA PRO A 378 -1.27 4.85 0.52
C PRO A 378 -2.20 3.83 -0.14
N THR A 379 -3.35 3.57 0.46
CA THR A 379 -4.30 2.55 -0.01
C THR A 379 -4.92 2.89 -1.36
N ARG A 380 -5.13 4.18 -1.64
CA ARG A 380 -5.57 4.63 -2.97
C ARG A 380 -4.50 4.37 -4.03
N ALA A 381 -3.22 4.57 -3.71
CA ALA A 381 -2.12 4.26 -4.62
C ALA A 381 -2.04 2.74 -4.89
N ALA A 382 -2.25 1.92 -3.84
CA ALA A 382 -2.31 0.47 -3.95
C ALA A 382 -3.48 0.00 -4.83
N TRP A 383 -4.68 0.56 -4.63
CA TRP A 383 -5.85 0.31 -5.47
C TRP A 383 -5.56 0.58 -6.95
N ARG A 384 -4.98 1.74 -7.25
CA ARG A 384 -4.55 2.09 -8.60
C ARG A 384 -3.45 1.16 -9.12
N GLY A 385 -2.66 0.56 -8.23
CA GLY A 385 -1.60 -0.40 -8.57
C GLY A 385 -2.14 -1.70 -9.07
N VAL A 386 -3.09 -2.26 -8.32
CA VAL A 386 -3.85 -3.43 -8.76
C VAL A 386 -4.59 -3.12 -10.06
N ALA A 387 -5.28 -1.98 -10.17
CA ALA A 387 -5.95 -1.56 -11.41
C ALA A 387 -5.00 -1.45 -12.62
N ALA A 388 -3.72 -1.18 -12.37
CA ALA A 388 -2.64 -1.14 -13.38
C ALA A 388 -1.89 -2.48 -13.54
N GLY A 389 -2.38 -3.58 -12.94
CA GLY A 389 -1.83 -4.92 -13.08
C GLY A 389 -0.58 -5.21 -12.25
N ARG A 390 -0.29 -4.42 -11.20
CA ARG A 390 0.93 -4.60 -10.38
C ARG A 390 0.95 -5.90 -9.57
N ALA A 391 -0.21 -6.45 -9.22
CA ALA A 391 -0.35 -7.71 -8.47
C ALA A 391 -0.44 -8.91 -9.42
N GLY A 392 0.62 -9.18 -10.20
CA GLY A 392 0.65 -10.32 -11.13
C GLY A 392 -0.35 -10.23 -12.29
N GLY A 393 -0.83 -9.03 -12.62
CA GLY A 393 -1.79 -8.80 -13.71
C GLY A 393 -3.27 -9.01 -13.35
N THR A 394 -3.59 -9.47 -12.13
CA THR A 394 -4.98 -9.47 -11.66
C THR A 394 -5.47 -8.05 -11.33
N ARG A 395 -6.78 -7.81 -11.44
CA ARG A 395 -7.44 -6.60 -10.92
C ARG A 395 -8.28 -6.88 -9.67
N ASN A 396 -8.29 -8.13 -9.22
CA ASN A 396 -8.99 -8.57 -8.05
C ASN A 396 -8.07 -8.59 -6.82
N GLY A 397 -7.88 -7.44 -6.17
CA GLY A 397 -7.05 -7.33 -4.97
C GLY A 397 -7.87 -7.28 -3.68
N TYR A 398 -7.32 -7.80 -2.58
CA TYR A 398 -7.78 -7.54 -1.22
C TYR A 398 -6.78 -6.63 -0.52
N TYR A 399 -7.24 -5.49 0.01
CA TYR A 399 -6.38 -4.40 0.49
C TYR A 399 -6.28 -4.40 2.01
N LEU A 400 -5.18 -4.96 2.52
CA LEU A 400 -4.82 -5.00 3.94
C LEU A 400 -3.85 -3.84 4.28
N ALA A 401 -4.36 -2.84 4.99
CA ALA A 401 -3.62 -1.64 5.33
C ALA A 401 -3.12 -1.65 6.78
N PHE A 402 -1.90 -1.16 7.00
CA PHE A 402 -1.25 -1.05 8.29
C PHE A 402 -1.03 0.43 8.65
N ASP A 403 -1.57 0.84 9.80
CA ASP A 403 -1.44 2.20 10.35
C ASP A 403 -0.90 2.15 11.78
N CYS A 404 0.34 2.60 11.97
CA CYS A 404 0.98 2.74 13.28
C CYS A 404 1.07 4.20 13.78
N PHE A 405 0.57 5.18 13.01
CA PHE A 405 0.77 6.62 13.29
C PHE A 405 -0.53 7.27 13.77
N LEU A 406 -0.95 6.82 14.95
CA LEU A 406 -2.18 7.27 15.60
C LEU A 406 -1.89 8.42 16.58
N PRO A 407 -2.86 9.32 16.84
CA PRO A 407 -2.74 10.30 17.91
C PRO A 407 -2.79 9.59 19.27
N HIS A 408 -1.71 9.64 20.04
CA HIS A 408 -1.65 9.15 21.41
C HIS A 408 -1.57 10.30 22.41
N VAL A 409 -2.29 10.18 23.52
CA VAL A 409 -2.18 11.11 24.65
C VAL A 409 -1.04 10.63 25.55
N ASP A 410 0.19 10.68 25.03
CA ASP A 410 1.40 10.43 25.81
C ASP A 410 2.10 11.77 26.09
N PRO A 411 2.24 12.19 27.36
CA PRO A 411 2.90 13.44 27.74
C PRO A 411 4.26 13.67 27.06
N LYS A 412 5.02 12.60 26.80
CA LYS A 412 6.34 12.68 26.16
C LYS A 412 6.28 12.99 24.66
N ASN A 413 5.13 12.71 24.03
CA ASN A 413 4.91 12.80 22.59
C ASN A 413 3.75 13.76 22.23
N LEU A 414 3.19 14.52 23.19
CA LEU A 414 2.08 15.46 22.95
C LEU A 414 2.36 16.47 21.84
N TRP A 415 3.61 16.85 21.64
CA TRP A 415 4.01 17.78 20.59
C TRP A 415 3.83 17.20 19.16
N LEU A 416 3.73 15.87 19.00
CA LEU A 416 3.38 15.20 17.73
C LEU A 416 1.89 15.26 17.40
N TRP A 417 1.06 15.68 18.34
CA TRP A 417 -0.40 15.68 18.21
C TRP A 417 -0.91 16.45 16.97
N PRO A 418 -0.42 17.67 16.64
CA PRO A 418 -0.89 18.37 15.43
C PRO A 418 -0.57 17.61 14.13
N ILE A 419 0.58 16.95 14.08
CA ILE A 419 1.05 16.21 12.89
C ILE A 419 0.23 14.94 12.73
N THR A 420 0.08 14.16 13.80
CA THR A 420 -0.76 12.94 13.78
C THR A 420 -2.20 13.27 13.42
N GLN A 421 -2.79 14.36 13.94
CA GLN A 421 -4.12 14.81 13.54
C GLN A 421 -4.21 15.13 12.05
N THR A 422 -3.19 15.76 11.47
CA THR A 422 -3.16 16.13 10.05
C THR A 422 -3.10 14.87 9.18
N VAL A 423 -2.25 13.90 9.55
CA VAL A 423 -2.19 12.59 8.90
C VAL A 423 -3.54 11.87 9.00
N GLN A 424 -4.21 11.88 10.15
CA GLN A 424 -5.51 11.23 10.32
C GLN A 424 -6.62 11.87 9.47
N ARG A 425 -6.53 13.17 9.14
CA ARG A 425 -7.45 13.80 8.18
C ARG A 425 -7.27 13.25 6.77
N GLN A 426 -6.02 13.09 6.32
CA GLN A 426 -5.69 12.44 5.04
C GLN A 426 -6.20 10.99 5.01
N MET A 427 -6.09 10.26 6.13
CA MET A 427 -6.56 8.87 6.22
C MET A 427 -8.06 8.70 5.99
N ARG A 428 -8.89 9.72 6.21
CA ARG A 428 -10.34 9.64 5.90
C ARG A 428 -10.59 9.38 4.41
N VAL A 429 -9.76 9.94 3.53
CA VAL A 429 -9.88 9.76 2.08
C VAL A 429 -9.39 8.39 1.65
N ASN A 430 -8.34 7.88 2.29
CA ASN A 430 -7.72 6.60 1.93
C ASN A 430 -8.46 5.38 2.50
N ARG A 431 -9.09 5.52 3.66
CA ARG A 431 -9.80 4.43 4.35
C ARG A 431 -10.86 3.75 3.48
N VAL A 432 -11.46 4.47 2.52
CA VAL A 432 -12.49 3.90 1.64
C VAL A 432 -11.93 2.82 0.69
N TYR A 433 -10.62 2.86 0.40
CA TYR A 433 -9.91 1.91 -0.48
C TYR A 433 -9.29 0.73 0.27
N ALA A 434 -9.30 0.75 1.61
CA ALA A 434 -8.86 -0.39 2.41
C ALA A 434 -10.04 -1.32 2.66
N ASP A 435 -9.86 -2.62 2.46
CA ASP A 435 -10.82 -3.62 2.94
C ASP A 435 -10.67 -3.76 4.45
N THR A 436 -9.44 -3.98 4.91
CA THR A 436 -9.12 -4.12 6.32
C THR A 436 -7.99 -3.17 6.65
N MET A 437 -8.14 -2.42 7.73
CA MET A 437 -7.09 -1.54 8.23
C MET A 437 -6.77 -1.92 9.66
N VAL A 438 -5.57 -2.41 9.88
CA VAL A 438 -5.03 -2.73 11.20
C VAL A 438 -4.42 -1.45 11.76
N ARG A 439 -5.08 -0.91 12.78
CA ARG A 439 -4.62 0.28 13.51
C ARG A 439 -3.88 -0.18 14.74
N PHE A 440 -2.55 -0.13 14.70
CA PHE A 440 -1.69 -0.61 15.77
C PHE A 440 -1.70 0.40 16.93
N GLN A 441 -2.48 0.10 17.97
CA GLN A 441 -2.65 1.00 19.13
C GLN A 441 -1.39 1.05 20.01
N ARG A 442 -0.67 -0.07 20.11
CA ARG A 442 0.57 -0.18 20.87
C ARG A 442 1.75 -0.19 19.91
N THR A 443 2.59 0.82 20.00
CA THR A 443 3.76 1.01 19.13
C THR A 443 4.90 1.61 19.94
N LEU A 444 6.13 1.50 19.42
CA LEU A 444 7.23 2.29 19.92
C LEU A 444 7.00 3.77 19.59
N SER A 445 7.66 4.69 20.31
CA SER A 445 7.64 6.10 19.92
C SER A 445 8.12 6.24 18.47
N PRO A 446 7.45 7.07 17.65
CA PRO A 446 7.88 7.35 16.27
C PRO A 446 9.34 7.84 16.16
N THR A 447 9.87 8.43 17.22
CA THR A 447 11.27 8.92 17.26
C THR A 447 12.28 7.84 17.63
N ASN A 448 11.84 6.67 18.10
CA ASN A 448 12.71 5.54 18.46
C ASN A 448 13.06 4.70 17.22
N LEU A 449 13.86 5.26 16.33
CA LEU A 449 14.20 4.66 15.02
C LEU A 449 15.19 3.49 15.12
N VAL A 450 15.97 3.43 16.20
CA VAL A 450 16.93 2.35 16.48
C VAL A 450 16.67 1.77 17.87
N PRO A 451 15.57 1.02 18.02
CA PRO A 451 15.29 0.30 19.27
C PRO A 451 16.34 -0.79 19.50
N GLY A 452 16.70 -1.04 20.75
CA GLY A 452 17.44 -2.25 21.11
C GLY A 452 16.58 -3.51 20.96
N ARG A 453 17.20 -4.69 21.03
CA ARG A 453 16.55 -6.01 20.85
C ARG A 453 15.22 -6.15 21.60
N ALA A 454 15.18 -5.86 22.90
CA ALA A 454 13.96 -5.97 23.70
C ALA A 454 12.82 -5.05 23.18
N GLY A 455 13.14 -3.86 22.66
CA GLY A 455 12.16 -2.96 22.06
C GLY A 455 11.63 -3.48 20.73
N LEU A 456 12.48 -4.12 19.92
CA LEU A 456 12.08 -4.78 18.67
C LEU A 456 11.16 -5.97 18.94
N GLU A 457 11.57 -6.87 19.83
CA GLU A 457 10.78 -8.05 20.22
C GLU A 457 9.40 -7.64 20.75
N LEU A 458 9.34 -6.58 21.56
CA LEU A 458 8.09 -6.03 22.07
C LEU A 458 7.20 -5.47 20.95
N ALA A 459 7.77 -4.72 19.99
CA ALA A 459 7.04 -4.19 18.85
C ALA A 459 6.50 -5.33 17.96
N VAL A 460 7.31 -6.35 17.72
CA VAL A 460 6.92 -7.57 16.97
C VAL A 460 5.78 -8.28 17.68
N ALA A 461 5.84 -8.46 19.01
CA ALA A 461 4.76 -9.07 19.78
C ALA A 461 3.43 -8.29 19.65
N TRP A 462 3.45 -6.96 19.75
CA TRP A 462 2.26 -6.13 19.53
C TRP A 462 1.72 -6.23 18.11
N GLY A 463 2.62 -6.25 17.13
CA GLY A 463 2.28 -6.44 15.73
C GLY A 463 1.55 -7.76 15.47
N ARG A 464 2.09 -8.84 16.02
CA ARG A 464 1.51 -10.20 15.95
C ARG A 464 0.14 -10.23 16.58
N GLN A 465 -0.01 -9.72 17.80
CA GLN A 465 -1.29 -9.68 18.51
C GLN A 465 -2.37 -8.96 17.69
N ALA A 466 -2.08 -7.76 17.19
CA ALA A 466 -3.04 -6.98 16.40
C ALA A 466 -3.41 -7.67 15.08
N MET A 467 -2.46 -8.38 14.46
CA MET A 467 -2.70 -9.10 13.21
C MET A 467 -3.49 -10.40 13.43
N GLN A 468 -3.24 -11.12 14.53
CA GLN A 468 -3.98 -12.34 14.90
C GLN A 468 -5.48 -12.07 15.02
N GLU A 469 -5.89 -10.93 15.60
CA GLU A 469 -7.29 -10.51 15.70
C GLU A 469 -7.97 -10.32 14.32
N LYS A 470 -7.19 -10.03 13.27
CA LYS A 470 -7.70 -9.79 11.91
C LYS A 470 -7.55 -10.99 10.99
N LEU A 471 -6.79 -12.00 11.40
CA LEU A 471 -6.49 -13.16 10.58
C LEU A 471 -7.73 -13.93 10.10
N PRO A 472 -8.81 -14.13 10.89
CA PRO A 472 -10.02 -14.78 10.40
C PRO A 472 -10.67 -14.04 9.22
N GLU A 473 -10.73 -12.71 9.28
CA GLU A 473 -11.26 -11.87 8.19
C GLU A 473 -10.38 -11.96 6.95
N VAL A 474 -9.06 -11.85 7.12
CA VAL A 474 -8.10 -11.94 6.02
C VAL A 474 -8.21 -13.29 5.31
N ARG A 475 -8.24 -14.40 6.06
CA ARG A 475 -8.38 -15.75 5.50
C ARG A 475 -9.69 -15.92 4.73
N ALA A 476 -10.80 -15.43 5.29
CA ALA A 476 -12.10 -15.51 4.62
C ALA A 476 -12.15 -14.69 3.33
N MET A 477 -11.55 -13.49 3.32
CA MET A 477 -11.49 -12.64 2.12
C MET A 477 -10.60 -13.23 1.02
N LEU A 478 -9.51 -13.92 1.39
CA LEU A 478 -8.60 -14.55 0.44
C LEU A 478 -9.04 -15.97 0.01
N ALA A 479 -9.96 -16.60 0.74
CA ALA A 479 -10.52 -17.88 0.37
C ALA A 479 -11.14 -17.81 -1.04
N PRO A 480 -10.81 -18.74 -1.96
CA PRO A 480 -11.40 -18.79 -3.29
C PRO A 480 -12.93 -18.87 -3.21
N ALA A 481 -13.60 -18.09 -4.07
CA ALA A 481 -15.03 -18.22 -4.29
C ALA A 481 -15.28 -19.02 -5.57
N THR A 482 -16.22 -19.95 -5.51
CA THR A 482 -16.61 -20.79 -6.64
C THR A 482 -18.04 -20.50 -7.06
N LEU A 483 -18.33 -20.74 -8.33
CA LEU A 483 -19.69 -20.78 -8.84
C LEU A 483 -20.14 -22.24 -8.89
N ASP A 484 -21.15 -22.60 -8.10
CA ASP A 484 -21.73 -23.93 -8.19
C ASP A 484 -22.55 -24.06 -9.48
N ALA A 485 -22.41 -25.19 -10.16
CA ALA A 485 -23.33 -25.56 -11.22
C ALA A 485 -24.75 -25.68 -10.62
N ALA A 486 -25.76 -25.13 -11.32
CA ALA A 486 -27.13 -25.31 -10.89
C ALA A 486 -27.45 -26.82 -10.77
N PRO A 487 -28.11 -27.28 -9.70
CA PRO A 487 -28.61 -28.65 -9.65
C PRO A 487 -29.61 -28.82 -10.81
N GLY A 488 -29.20 -29.50 -11.89
CA GLY A 488 -30.05 -29.75 -13.06
C GLY A 488 -29.40 -29.62 -14.45
N ALA A 489 -28.11 -29.28 -14.57
CA ALA A 489 -27.39 -29.34 -15.85
C ALA A 489 -26.35 -30.47 -15.84
N ARG A 490 -26.81 -31.70 -16.06
CA ARG A 490 -26.01 -32.83 -16.56
C ARG A 490 -26.68 -33.38 -17.79
#